data_AF-A0A7W7ZCU3-F1
#
_entry.id   AF-A0A7W7ZCU3-F1
#
_cell.length_a   1.000
_cell.length_b   1.000
_cell.length_c   1.000
_cell.angle_alpha   90.00
_cell.angle_beta   90.00
_cell.angle_gamma   90.00
#
_symmetry.space_group_name_H-M   'P 1'
#
loop_
_entity.id
_entity.type
_entity.pdbx_description
1 polymer ?
#
loop_
_entity_poly.entity_id
_entity_poly.type
_entity_poly.pdbx_seq_one_letter_code
_entity_poly.pdbx_strand_id
1 'polypeptide(L)'
;MTLTWSGEVGQRTVLAGVLAAVLVISSSGVALGQVTPGEWHTYTYRGPATISVATLKIPASAWRHFEKARSLALKHRAAESETESGKALAIAPTFAAAHILQASQQLALKDYAGAIANVDQARKSEPDAQWSGLILAGAYNSLRRYGDAMEVILSLDGSEAECWQAKYEHARAAIGLGDVDEALRWSSAAWEAAPHNFSDAILMRSNALILAHHWTEASDKLYAYLAMPGAQPHREEARAALDNVTQRMKAEHKPQGVTLASR
;
A
#
# COMPACT_ATOMS: atom_id res chain seq x y z
N MET A 1 14.83 -32.56 47.57
CA MET A 1 15.20 -31.35 46.83
C MET A 1 15.06 -31.64 45.35
N THR A 2 13.91 -31.33 44.78
CA THR A 2 13.61 -31.51 43.35
C THR A 2 13.58 -30.14 42.70
N LEU A 3 14.68 -29.77 42.02
CA LEU A 3 14.74 -28.58 41.20
C LEU A 3 14.38 -28.96 39.76
N THR A 4 13.15 -28.67 39.40
CA THR A 4 12.65 -28.59 38.02
C THR A 4 13.34 -27.43 37.32
N TRP A 5 14.06 -27.67 36.23
CA TRP A 5 14.59 -26.61 35.37
C TRP A 5 13.74 -26.50 34.10
N SER A 6 13.07 -25.36 33.99
CA SER A 6 12.20 -24.93 32.89
C SER A 6 13.03 -24.44 31.71
N GLY A 7 12.91 -25.10 30.55
CA GLY A 7 13.64 -24.77 29.34
C GLY A 7 12.74 -24.50 28.13
N GLU A 8 11.72 -23.65 28.25
CA GLU A 8 10.86 -23.28 27.09
C GLU A 8 10.56 -21.79 26.95
N VAL A 9 11.11 -20.92 27.81
CA VAL A 9 10.82 -19.47 27.77
C VAL A 9 11.81 -18.69 26.89
N GLY A 10 12.89 -19.32 26.39
CA GLY A 10 13.95 -18.64 25.65
C GLY A 10 13.71 -18.40 24.15
N GLN A 11 12.92 -19.25 23.48
CA GLN A 11 12.73 -19.14 22.02
C GLN A 11 11.57 -18.23 21.60
N ARG A 12 10.58 -18.02 22.48
CA ARG A 12 9.42 -17.15 22.17
C ARG A 12 9.75 -15.66 22.24
N THR A 13 10.74 -15.27 23.05
CA THR A 13 11.12 -13.86 23.23
C THR A 13 12.00 -13.33 22.09
N VAL A 14 12.76 -14.20 21.42
CA VAL A 14 13.60 -13.81 20.27
C VAL A 14 12.75 -13.59 19.01
N LEU A 15 11.67 -14.34 18.83
CA LEU A 15 10.72 -14.14 17.71
C LEU A 15 9.93 -12.83 17.82
N ALA A 16 9.64 -12.36 19.03
CA ALA A 16 8.93 -11.10 19.24
C ALA A 16 9.76 -9.85 18.84
N GLY A 17 11.09 -9.95 18.91
CA GLY A 17 12.01 -8.87 18.48
C GLY A 17 12.31 -8.86 16.98
N VAL A 18 12.06 -9.97 16.27
CA VAL A 18 12.33 -10.09 14.82
C VAL A 18 11.21 -9.51 13.98
N LEU A 19 9.95 -9.59 14.44
CA LEU A 19 8.81 -8.96 13.76
C LEU A 19 8.79 -7.42 13.88
N ALA A 20 9.34 -6.86 14.96
CA ALA A 20 9.38 -5.41 15.16
C ALA A 20 10.35 -4.68 14.22
N ALA A 21 11.33 -5.38 13.63
CA ALA A 21 12.31 -4.81 12.70
C ALA A 21 11.97 -5.05 11.21
N VAL A 22 11.02 -5.93 10.91
CA VAL A 22 10.49 -6.17 9.55
C VAL A 22 9.33 -5.23 9.23
N LEU A 23 8.73 -4.64 10.26
CA LEU A 23 7.73 -3.59 10.12
C LEU A 23 8.44 -2.24 9.94
N VAL A 24 8.94 -1.97 8.73
CA VAL A 24 8.70 -0.64 8.15
C VAL A 24 7.19 -0.55 8.02
N ILE A 25 6.52 -0.27 9.14
CA ILE A 25 5.12 0.07 9.13
C ILE A 25 5.07 1.24 8.18
N SER A 26 4.27 1.16 7.12
CA SER A 26 3.73 2.36 6.50
C SER A 26 2.79 3.05 7.51
N SER A 27 3.30 3.36 8.71
CA SER A 27 2.68 4.24 9.67
C SER A 27 2.97 5.60 9.11
N SER A 28 2.03 6.02 8.28
CA SER A 28 1.75 7.37 7.81
C SER A 28 2.00 8.47 8.85
N GLY A 29 3.25 8.69 9.26
CA GLY A 29 3.71 9.75 10.13
C GLY A 29 3.98 11.00 9.31
N VAL A 30 2.92 11.71 8.93
CA VAL A 30 3.06 13.10 8.50
C VAL A 30 2.92 13.94 9.75
N ALA A 31 4.06 14.44 10.24
CA ALA A 31 4.07 15.63 11.08
C ALA A 31 3.34 16.75 10.32
N LEU A 32 2.39 17.41 11.00
CA LEU A 32 1.62 18.52 10.46
C LEU A 32 2.56 19.61 9.93
N GLY A 33 2.68 19.68 8.61
CA GLY A 33 3.54 20.64 7.93
C GLY A 33 4.39 19.95 6.87
N GLN A 34 3.92 19.99 5.62
CA GLN A 34 4.56 19.49 4.40
C GLN A 34 4.27 18.03 4.05
N VAL A 35 3.01 17.80 3.63
CA VAL A 35 2.71 16.74 2.66
C VAL A 35 3.46 17.10 1.38
N THR A 36 4.51 16.33 1.04
CA THR A 36 5.11 16.39 -0.30
C THR A 36 4.06 15.84 -1.29
N PRO A 37 3.53 16.66 -2.20
CA PRO A 37 2.44 16.26 -3.08
C PRO A 37 2.97 15.40 -4.23
N GLY A 38 2.45 14.19 -4.44
CA GLY A 38 2.82 13.45 -5.66
C GLY A 38 2.44 11.98 -5.88
N GLU A 39 1.89 11.20 -4.93
CA GLU A 39 1.93 9.72 -5.12
C GLU A 39 0.61 8.95 -4.90
N TRP A 40 -0.53 9.62 -4.98
CA TRP A 40 -1.82 8.97 -5.25
C TRP A 40 -2.40 9.59 -6.51
N HIS A 41 -1.78 9.32 -7.66
CA HIS A 41 -2.35 9.73 -8.93
C HIS A 41 -3.67 8.97 -9.09
N THR A 42 -4.75 9.71 -8.84
CA THR A 42 -6.17 9.42 -9.06
C THR A 42 -6.43 8.14 -9.85
N TYR A 43 -7.25 7.24 -9.32
CA TYR A 43 -7.94 6.24 -10.12
C TYR A 43 -8.59 6.98 -11.29
N THR A 44 -7.93 6.95 -12.45
CA THR A 44 -8.44 7.62 -13.62
C THR A 44 -9.58 6.73 -14.08
N TYR A 45 -10.78 7.06 -13.59
CA TYR A 45 -12.02 6.50 -14.08
C TYR A 45 -12.12 6.82 -15.56
N ARG A 46 -11.51 5.99 -16.40
CA ARG A 46 -11.86 5.82 -17.79
C ARG A 46 -13.20 5.12 -17.71
N GLY A 47 -14.29 5.78 -18.12
CA GLY A 47 -15.65 5.27 -17.96
C GLY A 47 -15.80 3.80 -18.36
N PRO A 48 -16.83 3.12 -17.87
CA PRO A 48 -16.88 1.67 -17.89
C PRO A 48 -16.87 1.16 -19.33
N ALA A 49 -16.20 0.03 -19.57
CA ALA A 49 -16.13 -0.61 -20.88
C ALA A 49 -17.53 -0.99 -21.42
N THR A 50 -18.52 -1.07 -20.52
CA THR A 50 -19.95 -1.18 -20.82
C THR A 50 -20.71 -0.18 -19.93
N ILE A 51 -21.61 0.62 -20.51
CA ILE A 51 -22.45 1.55 -19.72
C ILE A 51 -23.54 0.72 -19.05
N SER A 52 -23.58 0.72 -17.71
CA SER A 52 -24.59 -0.03 -16.96
C SER A 52 -25.97 0.63 -17.09
N VAL A 53 -27.05 -0.13 -16.89
CA VAL A 53 -28.41 0.44 -16.84
C VAL A 53 -28.56 1.45 -15.69
N ALA A 54 -27.81 1.26 -14.58
CA ALA A 54 -27.77 2.23 -13.50
C ALA A 54 -27.10 3.54 -13.96
N THR A 55 -26.00 3.43 -14.71
CA THR A 55 -25.28 4.56 -15.31
C THR A 55 -26.16 5.37 -16.26
N LEU A 56 -27.01 4.71 -17.07
CA LEU A 56 -27.93 5.37 -18.02
C LEU A 56 -29.00 6.22 -17.35
N LYS A 57 -29.37 5.90 -16.10
CA LYS A 57 -30.36 6.65 -15.33
C LYS A 57 -29.79 7.90 -14.65
N ILE A 58 -28.47 8.07 -14.68
CA ILE A 58 -27.81 9.22 -14.04
C ILE A 58 -28.06 10.48 -14.87
N PRO A 59 -28.68 11.53 -14.29
CA PRO A 59 -28.94 12.78 -15.01
C PRO A 59 -27.66 13.44 -15.51
N ALA A 60 -27.73 14.09 -16.68
CA ALA A 60 -26.59 14.81 -17.28
C ALA A 60 -26.02 15.92 -16.35
N SER A 61 -26.85 16.51 -15.49
CA SER A 61 -26.42 17.47 -14.48
C SER A 61 -25.51 16.85 -13.42
N ALA A 62 -25.81 15.62 -12.96
CA ALA A 62 -24.96 14.88 -12.03
C ALA A 62 -23.61 14.55 -12.68
N TRP A 63 -23.62 14.09 -13.94
CA TRP A 63 -22.41 13.88 -14.74
C TRP A 63 -21.54 15.12 -14.83
N ARG A 64 -22.14 16.30 -15.11
CA ARG A 64 -21.39 17.56 -15.19
C ARG A 64 -20.70 17.92 -13.87
N HIS A 65 -21.38 17.72 -12.73
CA HIS A 65 -20.78 17.94 -11.42
C HIS A 65 -19.66 16.93 -11.12
N PHE A 66 -19.87 15.65 -11.43
CA PHE A 66 -18.84 14.62 -11.30
C PHE A 66 -17.60 14.93 -12.15
N GLU A 67 -17.78 15.32 -13.41
CA GLU A 67 -16.67 15.64 -14.30
C GLU A 67 -15.86 16.85 -13.83
N LYS A 68 -16.56 17.86 -13.30
CA LYS A 68 -15.92 19.00 -12.65
C LYS A 68 -15.15 18.57 -11.40
N ALA A 69 -15.74 17.73 -10.54
CA ALA A 69 -15.08 17.18 -9.36
C ALA A 69 -13.80 16.44 -9.74
N ARG A 70 -13.88 15.52 -10.70
CA ARG A 70 -12.73 14.76 -11.23
C ARG A 70 -11.63 15.69 -11.74
N SER A 71 -11.98 16.72 -12.51
CA SER A 71 -11.00 17.72 -12.98
C SER A 71 -10.33 18.49 -11.83
N LEU A 72 -11.08 18.81 -10.77
CA LEU A 72 -10.55 19.48 -9.59
C LEU A 72 -9.62 18.56 -8.78
N ALA A 73 -9.97 17.28 -8.63
CA ALA A 73 -9.10 16.29 -7.98
C ALA A 73 -7.76 16.15 -8.69
N LEU A 74 -7.78 16.08 -10.04
CA LEU A 74 -6.57 16.05 -10.87
C LEU A 74 -5.71 17.32 -10.75
N LYS A 75 -6.30 18.45 -10.36
CA LYS A 75 -5.61 19.72 -10.10
C LYS A 75 -5.24 19.90 -8.63
N HIS A 76 -5.33 18.85 -7.82
CA HIS A 76 -5.06 18.86 -6.37
C HIS A 76 -5.96 19.82 -5.57
N ARG A 77 -7.15 20.15 -6.07
CA ARG A 77 -8.13 21.02 -5.39
C ARG A 77 -9.15 20.17 -4.64
N ALA A 78 -8.68 19.47 -3.61
CA ALA A 78 -9.42 18.41 -2.91
C ALA A 78 -10.78 18.88 -2.35
N ALA A 79 -10.81 19.99 -1.61
CA ALA A 79 -12.05 20.52 -1.00
C ALA A 79 -13.12 20.92 -2.04
N GLU A 80 -12.68 21.47 -3.18
CA GLU A 80 -13.60 21.84 -4.25
C GLU A 80 -14.10 20.61 -5.01
N SER A 81 -13.23 19.61 -5.21
CA SER A 81 -13.63 18.32 -5.76
C SER A 81 -14.68 17.65 -4.89
N GLU A 82 -14.47 17.62 -3.58
CA GLU A 82 -15.42 17.07 -2.60
C GLU A 82 -16.78 17.80 -2.67
N THR A 83 -16.76 19.13 -2.78
CA THR A 83 -17.98 19.92 -2.95
C THR A 83 -18.73 19.57 -4.22
N GLU A 84 -18.04 19.42 -5.35
CA GLU A 84 -18.67 19.10 -6.64
C GLU A 84 -19.12 17.63 -6.72
N SER A 85 -18.39 16.68 -6.13
CA SER A 85 -18.82 15.29 -6.04
C SER A 85 -20.05 15.14 -5.13
N GLY A 86 -20.11 15.89 -4.03
CA GLY A 86 -21.28 15.99 -3.18
C GLY A 86 -22.53 16.49 -3.91
N LYS A 87 -22.38 17.49 -4.81
CA LYS A 87 -23.50 17.95 -5.67
C LYS A 87 -23.95 16.87 -6.64
N ALA A 88 -23.02 16.11 -7.23
CA ALA A 88 -23.36 14.99 -8.11
C ALA A 88 -24.18 13.93 -7.35
N LEU A 89 -23.76 13.57 -6.14
CA LEU A 89 -24.45 12.60 -5.28
C LEU A 89 -25.78 13.12 -4.74
N ALA A 90 -25.93 14.43 -4.50
CA ALA A 90 -27.22 15.01 -4.14
C ALA A 90 -28.26 14.90 -5.26
N ILE A 91 -27.82 14.95 -6.53
CA ILE A 91 -28.69 14.77 -7.71
C ILE A 91 -28.95 13.28 -7.96
N ALA A 92 -27.92 12.45 -7.80
CA ALA A 92 -27.98 11.01 -8.05
C ALA A 92 -27.25 10.24 -6.93
N PRO A 93 -27.96 9.87 -5.85
CA PRO A 93 -27.34 9.17 -4.72
C PRO A 93 -26.76 7.79 -5.04
N THR A 94 -27.16 7.17 -6.15
CA THR A 94 -26.66 5.87 -6.61
C THR A 94 -25.54 6.01 -7.65
N PHE A 95 -24.93 7.19 -7.78
CA PHE A 95 -23.91 7.42 -8.79
C PHE A 95 -22.55 6.82 -8.37
N ALA A 96 -22.34 5.56 -8.73
CA ALA A 96 -21.18 4.78 -8.33
C ALA A 96 -19.84 5.48 -8.62
N ALA A 97 -19.67 6.10 -9.79
CA ALA A 97 -18.43 6.81 -10.14
C ALA A 97 -18.12 7.98 -9.18
N ALA A 98 -19.14 8.71 -8.73
CA ALA A 98 -18.95 9.81 -7.77
C ALA A 98 -18.56 9.29 -6.37
N HIS A 99 -19.13 8.17 -5.94
CA HIS A 99 -18.70 7.47 -4.73
C HIS A 99 -17.26 6.97 -4.84
N ILE A 100 -16.86 6.35 -5.96
CA ILE A 100 -15.47 5.91 -6.19
C ILE A 100 -14.49 7.09 -6.17
N LEU A 101 -14.86 8.24 -6.74
CA LEU A 101 -14.05 9.45 -6.66
C LEU A 101 -13.88 9.90 -5.20
N GLN A 102 -14.95 9.97 -4.41
CA GLN A 102 -14.85 10.34 -2.99
C GLN A 102 -13.99 9.33 -2.21
N ALA A 103 -14.17 8.03 -2.47
CA ALA A 103 -13.41 6.98 -1.82
C ALA A 103 -11.90 7.11 -2.09
N SER A 104 -11.54 7.40 -3.34
CA SER A 104 -10.15 7.69 -3.72
C SER A 104 -9.56 8.88 -2.97
N GLN A 105 -10.34 9.96 -2.84
CA GLN A 105 -9.89 11.17 -2.15
C GLN A 105 -9.72 10.90 -0.65
N GLN A 106 -10.64 10.17 -0.04
CA GLN A 106 -10.56 9.77 1.36
C GLN A 106 -9.38 8.85 1.63
N LEU A 107 -9.11 7.89 0.74
CA LEU A 107 -7.93 7.04 0.82
C LEU A 107 -6.64 7.89 0.86
N ALA A 108 -6.51 8.87 -0.04
CA ALA A 108 -5.37 9.78 -0.08
C ALA A 108 -5.28 10.68 1.17
N LEU A 109 -6.43 11.03 1.77
CA LEU A 109 -6.52 11.76 3.04
C LEU A 109 -6.39 10.86 4.28
N LYS A 110 -6.15 9.55 4.11
CA LYS A 110 -6.04 8.55 5.17
C LYS A 110 -7.35 8.31 5.96
N ASP A 111 -8.48 8.73 5.42
CA ASP A 111 -9.81 8.34 5.90
C ASP A 111 -10.19 6.98 5.31
N TYR A 112 -9.56 5.93 5.82
CA TYR A 112 -9.75 4.58 5.30
C TYR A 112 -11.18 4.06 5.52
N ALA A 113 -11.81 4.44 6.64
CA ALA A 113 -13.18 4.05 6.94
C ALA A 113 -14.18 4.71 5.98
N GLY A 114 -14.02 6.02 5.71
CA GLY A 114 -14.81 6.72 4.71
C GLY A 114 -14.62 6.16 3.32
N ALA A 115 -13.36 5.83 2.94
CA ALA A 115 -13.07 5.22 1.65
C ALA A 115 -13.81 3.89 1.45
N ILE A 116 -13.76 2.99 2.44
CA ILE A 116 -14.48 1.72 2.43
C ILE A 116 -16.00 1.98 2.30
N ALA A 117 -16.54 2.88 3.12
CA ALA A 117 -17.98 3.19 3.10
C ALA A 117 -18.45 3.70 1.74
N ASN A 118 -17.67 4.54 1.06
CA ASN A 118 -18.00 5.01 -0.28
C ASN A 118 -17.87 3.91 -1.34
N VAL A 119 -16.86 3.04 -1.25
CA VAL A 119 -16.80 1.86 -2.13
C VAL A 119 -18.03 0.97 -1.94
N ASP A 120 -18.48 0.74 -0.70
CA ASP A 120 -19.68 -0.05 -0.43
C ASP A 120 -20.93 0.55 -1.07
N GLN A 121 -21.08 1.89 -1.07
CA GLN A 121 -22.19 2.55 -1.76
C GLN A 121 -22.09 2.42 -3.29
N ALA A 122 -20.88 2.52 -3.84
CA ALA A 122 -20.66 2.31 -5.27
C ALA A 122 -21.07 0.88 -5.68
N ARG A 123 -20.60 -0.13 -4.96
CA ARG A 123 -20.86 -1.55 -5.24
C ARG A 123 -22.33 -1.97 -5.04
N LYS A 124 -23.06 -1.31 -4.14
CA LYS A 124 -24.53 -1.49 -4.03
C LYS A 124 -25.27 -1.06 -5.29
N SER A 125 -24.76 -0.03 -5.96
CA SER A 125 -25.39 0.54 -7.16
C SER A 125 -24.91 -0.16 -8.44
N GLU A 126 -23.61 -0.45 -8.49
CA GLU A 126 -22.92 -1.11 -9.59
C GLU A 126 -21.93 -2.13 -9.00
N PRO A 127 -22.27 -3.43 -8.93
CA PRO A 127 -21.42 -4.45 -8.31
C PRO A 127 -19.99 -4.47 -8.85
N ASP A 128 -19.83 -4.25 -10.15
CA ASP A 128 -18.55 -4.24 -10.86
C ASP A 128 -17.99 -2.81 -11.04
N ALA A 129 -18.26 -1.92 -10.07
CA ALA A 129 -17.74 -0.56 -10.08
C ALA A 129 -16.21 -0.58 -10.19
N GLN A 130 -15.69 -0.06 -11.30
CA GLN A 130 -14.27 -0.07 -11.62
C GLN A 130 -13.44 0.60 -10.53
N TRP A 131 -12.24 0.05 -10.29
CA TRP A 131 -11.26 0.56 -9.33
C TRP A 131 -11.66 0.41 -7.85
N SER A 132 -12.86 -0.10 -7.58
CA SER A 132 -13.35 -0.31 -6.22
C SER A 132 -12.48 -1.31 -5.45
N GLY A 133 -11.92 -2.31 -6.13
CA GLY A 133 -11.11 -3.35 -5.51
C GLY A 133 -9.76 -2.81 -5.05
N LEU A 134 -9.07 -2.04 -5.89
CA LEU A 134 -7.82 -1.39 -5.49
C LEU A 134 -7.99 -0.40 -4.35
N ILE A 135 -9.10 0.36 -4.30
CA ILE A 135 -9.37 1.27 -3.18
C ILE A 135 -9.52 0.49 -1.88
N LEU A 136 -10.29 -0.62 -1.90
CA LEU A 136 -10.45 -1.47 -0.73
C LEU A 136 -9.14 -2.13 -0.31
N ALA A 137 -8.38 -2.69 -1.25
CA ALA A 137 -7.08 -3.29 -0.97
C ALA A 137 -6.15 -2.29 -0.28
N GLY A 138 -6.03 -1.07 -0.82
CA GLY A 138 -5.23 0.01 -0.24
C GLY A 138 -5.71 0.43 1.16
N ALA A 139 -7.02 0.53 1.37
CA ALA A 139 -7.61 0.86 2.67
C ALA A 139 -7.37 -0.26 3.70
N TYR A 140 -7.60 -1.52 3.33
CA TYR A 140 -7.37 -2.68 4.18
C TYR A 140 -5.90 -2.85 4.55
N ASN A 141 -4.98 -2.74 3.59
CA ASN A 141 -3.55 -2.73 3.87
C ASN A 141 -3.16 -1.63 4.86
N SER A 142 -3.72 -0.42 4.71
CA SER A 142 -3.43 0.71 5.59
C SER A 142 -4.03 0.55 7.00
N LEU A 143 -5.12 -0.21 7.12
CA LEU A 143 -5.71 -0.64 8.39
C LEU A 143 -5.06 -1.91 8.96
N ARG A 144 -4.01 -2.45 8.32
CA ARG A 144 -3.34 -3.72 8.65
C ARG A 144 -4.26 -4.94 8.61
N ARG A 145 -5.32 -4.86 7.82
CA ARG A 145 -6.25 -5.95 7.50
C ARG A 145 -5.72 -6.70 6.27
N TYR A 146 -4.51 -7.25 6.37
CA TYR A 146 -3.79 -7.78 5.20
C TYR A 146 -4.46 -9.00 4.57
N GLY A 147 -5.15 -9.83 5.36
CA GLY A 147 -5.96 -10.94 4.83
C GLY A 147 -7.10 -10.43 3.95
N ASP A 148 -7.87 -9.45 4.42
CA ASP A 148 -8.95 -8.85 3.65
C ASP A 148 -8.44 -8.15 2.39
N ALA A 149 -7.27 -7.49 2.48
CA ALA A 149 -6.61 -6.90 1.31
C ALA A 149 -6.26 -7.98 0.28
N MET A 150 -5.67 -9.09 0.73
CA MET A 150 -5.29 -10.21 -0.12
C MET A 150 -6.50 -10.84 -0.80
N GLU A 151 -7.60 -11.08 -0.07
CA GLU A 151 -8.85 -11.60 -0.64
C GLU A 151 -9.38 -10.70 -1.76
N VAL A 152 -9.40 -9.38 -1.54
CA VAL A 152 -9.84 -8.43 -2.56
C VAL A 152 -8.89 -8.45 -3.77
N ILE A 153 -7.58 -8.45 -3.55
CA ILE A 153 -6.57 -8.43 -4.62
C ILE A 153 -6.67 -9.67 -5.50
N LEU A 154 -6.82 -10.85 -4.89
CA LEU A 154 -6.98 -12.12 -5.62
C LEU A 154 -8.31 -12.23 -6.38
N SER A 155 -9.29 -11.38 -6.04
CA SER A 155 -10.55 -11.29 -6.77
C SER A 155 -10.55 -10.29 -7.93
N LEU A 156 -9.48 -9.51 -8.10
CA LEU A 156 -9.37 -8.54 -9.19
C LEU A 156 -9.25 -9.24 -10.54
N ASP A 157 -9.77 -8.60 -11.58
CA ASP A 157 -9.63 -9.05 -12.96
C ASP A 157 -9.27 -7.91 -13.93
N GLY A 158 -9.04 -8.28 -15.19
CA GLY A 158 -8.85 -7.35 -16.29
C GLY A 158 -7.74 -6.32 -16.07
N SER A 159 -7.99 -5.08 -16.49
CA SER A 159 -7.00 -3.99 -16.38
C SER A 159 -6.73 -3.56 -14.94
N GLU A 160 -7.66 -3.83 -14.02
CA GLU A 160 -7.49 -3.48 -12.61
C GLU A 160 -6.46 -4.40 -11.95
N ALA A 161 -6.50 -5.71 -12.22
CA ALA A 161 -5.52 -6.67 -11.73
C ALA A 161 -4.11 -6.47 -12.32
N GLU A 162 -4.02 -6.00 -13.57
CA GLU A 162 -2.75 -5.92 -14.29
C GLU A 162 -1.93 -4.65 -14.03
N CYS A 163 -2.52 -3.64 -13.41
CA CYS A 163 -1.84 -2.37 -13.16
C CYS A 163 -0.73 -2.53 -12.10
N TRP A 164 0.23 -1.60 -12.11
CA TRP A 164 1.33 -1.63 -11.13
C TRP A 164 0.81 -1.42 -9.69
N GLN A 165 -0.31 -0.73 -9.52
CA GLN A 165 -0.93 -0.50 -8.22
C GLN A 165 -1.46 -1.80 -7.60
N ALA A 166 -2.08 -2.68 -8.39
CA ALA A 166 -2.50 -4.00 -7.91
C ALA A 166 -1.31 -4.80 -7.41
N LYS A 167 -0.24 -4.83 -8.21
CA LYS A 167 1.03 -5.51 -7.88
C LYS A 167 1.64 -4.94 -6.60
N TYR A 168 1.60 -3.61 -6.44
CA TYR A 168 2.09 -2.92 -5.25
C TYR A 168 1.27 -3.26 -4.01
N GLU A 169 -0.06 -3.22 -4.09
CA GLU A 169 -0.95 -3.58 -2.98
C GLU A 169 -0.85 -5.08 -2.63
N HIS A 170 -0.59 -5.94 -3.61
CA HIS A 170 -0.31 -7.36 -3.39
C HIS A 170 0.97 -7.53 -2.57
N ALA A 171 2.05 -6.89 -3.00
CA ALA A 171 3.31 -6.91 -2.26
C ALA A 171 3.14 -6.41 -0.81
N ARG A 172 2.37 -5.32 -0.61
CA ARG A 172 2.05 -4.81 0.72
C ARG A 172 1.32 -5.82 1.60
N ALA A 173 0.28 -6.47 1.05
CA ALA A 173 -0.48 -7.48 1.77
C ALA A 173 0.39 -8.68 2.12
N ALA A 174 1.18 -9.19 1.16
CA ALA A 174 2.08 -10.32 1.35
C ALA A 174 3.15 -10.05 2.42
N ILE A 175 3.78 -8.87 2.40
CA ILE A 175 4.74 -8.47 3.45
C ILE A 175 4.04 -8.41 4.81
N GLY A 176 2.84 -7.82 4.88
CA GLY A 176 2.06 -7.73 6.12
C GLY A 176 1.64 -9.09 6.68
N LEU A 177 1.45 -10.08 5.81
CA LEU A 177 1.17 -11.48 6.17
C LEU A 177 2.44 -12.29 6.47
N GLY A 178 3.63 -11.76 6.15
CA GLY A 178 4.89 -12.49 6.24
C GLY A 178 5.07 -13.56 5.17
N ASP A 179 4.30 -13.50 4.07
CA ASP A 179 4.45 -14.40 2.93
C ASP A 179 5.64 -13.96 2.07
N VAL A 180 6.79 -14.61 2.31
CA VAL A 180 8.07 -14.27 1.70
C VAL A 180 8.02 -14.43 0.18
N ASP A 181 7.44 -15.53 -0.32
CA ASP A 181 7.43 -15.85 -1.74
C ASP A 181 6.56 -14.87 -2.52
N GLU A 182 5.36 -14.58 -2.02
CA GLU A 182 4.49 -13.59 -2.63
C GLU A 182 5.06 -12.17 -2.54
N ALA A 183 5.67 -11.80 -1.40
CA ALA A 183 6.29 -10.50 -1.21
C ALA A 183 7.40 -10.25 -2.24
N LEU A 184 8.30 -11.23 -2.44
CA LEU A 184 9.37 -11.12 -3.44
C LEU A 184 8.81 -11.05 -4.87
N ARG A 185 7.86 -11.92 -5.22
CA ARG A 185 7.26 -11.96 -6.56
C ARG A 185 6.60 -10.63 -6.90
N TRP A 186 5.71 -10.16 -6.05
CA TRP A 186 4.87 -9.00 -6.37
C TRP A 186 5.60 -7.68 -6.18
N SER A 187 6.55 -7.58 -5.24
CA SER A 187 7.39 -6.38 -5.15
C SER A 187 8.32 -6.24 -6.37
N SER A 188 8.75 -7.35 -6.97
CA SER A 188 9.45 -7.35 -8.26
C SER A 188 8.57 -6.84 -9.38
N ALA A 189 7.39 -7.43 -9.53
CA ALA A 189 6.44 -7.05 -10.58
C ALA A 189 5.96 -5.59 -10.44
N ALA A 190 5.76 -5.11 -9.20
CA ALA A 190 5.41 -3.73 -8.92
C ALA A 190 6.53 -2.77 -9.32
N TRP A 191 7.78 -3.08 -8.96
CA TRP A 191 8.95 -2.28 -9.33
C TRP A 191 9.15 -2.17 -10.85
N GLU A 192 8.96 -3.28 -11.58
CA GLU A 192 9.12 -3.30 -13.03
C GLU A 192 8.02 -2.53 -13.76
N ALA A 193 6.80 -2.53 -13.23
CA ALA A 193 5.63 -1.90 -13.86
C ALA A 193 5.40 -0.44 -13.42
N ALA A 194 5.95 -0.03 -12.28
CA ALA A 194 5.71 1.30 -11.73
C ALA A 194 6.41 2.41 -12.54
N PRO A 195 5.86 3.64 -12.54
CA PRO A 195 6.54 4.81 -13.08
C PRO A 195 7.92 5.01 -12.42
N HIS A 196 8.92 5.42 -13.20
CA HIS A 196 10.30 5.57 -12.73
C HIS A 196 10.49 6.53 -11.55
N ASN A 197 9.56 7.46 -11.34
CA ASN A 197 9.59 8.43 -10.25
C ASN A 197 8.86 7.96 -9.00
N PHE A 198 8.23 6.78 -9.00
CA PHE A 198 7.55 6.22 -7.85
C PHE A 198 8.54 5.45 -6.98
N SER A 199 9.15 6.15 -6.03
CA SER A 199 10.25 5.62 -5.22
C SER A 199 9.81 4.57 -4.22
N ASP A 200 8.53 4.62 -3.80
CA ASP A 200 7.91 3.65 -2.91
C ASP A 200 7.95 2.21 -3.43
N ALA A 201 8.01 1.99 -4.76
CA ALA A 201 8.20 0.66 -5.31
C ALA A 201 9.59 0.08 -4.99
N ILE A 202 10.63 0.92 -4.90
CA ILE A 202 11.97 0.49 -4.46
C ILE A 202 11.94 0.12 -2.99
N LEU A 203 11.26 0.93 -2.17
CA LEU A 203 11.12 0.67 -0.74
C LEU A 203 10.33 -0.63 -0.49
N MET A 204 9.25 -0.85 -1.25
CA MET A 204 8.46 -2.09 -1.20
C MET A 204 9.32 -3.33 -1.48
N ARG A 205 10.14 -3.27 -2.54
CA ARG A 205 11.07 -4.35 -2.87
C ARG A 205 12.13 -4.53 -1.78
N SER A 206 12.65 -3.45 -1.23
CA SER A 206 13.63 -3.49 -0.13
C SER A 206 13.05 -4.23 1.08
N ASN A 207 11.79 -3.94 1.44
CA ASN A 207 11.11 -4.59 2.56
C ASN A 207 10.87 -6.09 2.31
N ALA A 208 10.50 -6.48 1.09
CA ALA A 208 10.39 -7.89 0.73
C ALA A 208 11.74 -8.64 0.84
N LEU A 209 12.84 -8.01 0.40
CA LEU A 209 14.18 -8.57 0.51
C LEU A 209 14.65 -8.69 1.97
N ILE A 210 14.31 -7.70 2.81
CA ILE A 210 14.56 -7.76 4.27
C ILE A 210 13.80 -8.93 4.90
N LEU A 211 12.52 -9.09 4.56
CA LEU A 211 11.68 -10.19 5.04
C LEU A 211 12.26 -11.55 4.61
N ALA A 212 12.83 -11.63 3.40
CA ALA A 212 13.50 -12.83 2.89
C ALA A 212 14.94 -13.03 3.43
N HIS A 213 15.48 -12.12 4.23
CA HIS A 213 16.89 -12.10 4.66
C HIS A 213 17.91 -11.99 3.51
N HIS A 214 17.51 -11.43 2.36
CA HIS A 214 18.40 -11.13 1.24
C HIS A 214 19.11 -9.80 1.48
N TRP A 215 20.00 -9.77 2.47
CA TRP A 215 20.57 -8.52 3.00
C TRP A 215 21.35 -7.69 1.99
N THR A 216 22.14 -8.33 1.13
CA THR A 216 22.92 -7.64 0.10
C THR A 216 22.01 -6.91 -0.88
N GLU A 217 21.02 -7.61 -1.44
CA GLU A 217 20.07 -7.02 -2.39
C GLU A 217 19.20 -5.94 -1.72
N ALA A 218 18.80 -6.15 -0.46
CA ALA A 218 18.06 -5.16 0.31
C ALA A 218 18.86 -3.87 0.49
N SER A 219 20.15 -3.98 0.86
CA SER A 219 21.07 -2.85 1.01
C SER A 219 21.20 -2.07 -0.30
N ASP A 220 21.39 -2.76 -1.43
CA ASP A 220 21.48 -2.13 -2.75
C ASP A 220 20.23 -1.31 -3.10
N LYS A 221 19.04 -1.85 -2.80
CA LYS A 221 17.78 -1.16 -3.07
C LYS A 221 17.58 0.04 -2.13
N LEU A 222 17.94 -0.07 -0.85
CA LEU A 222 17.89 1.05 0.10
C LEU A 222 18.86 2.18 -0.30
N TYR A 223 20.07 1.85 -0.77
CA TYR A 223 20.98 2.84 -1.32
C TYR A 223 20.41 3.54 -2.55
N ALA A 224 19.85 2.77 -3.49
CA ALA A 224 19.21 3.33 -4.68
C ALA A 224 18.08 4.31 -4.32
N TYR A 225 17.25 3.93 -3.34
CA TYR A 225 16.19 4.77 -2.81
C TYR A 225 16.71 6.08 -2.20
N LEU A 226 17.72 6.00 -1.31
CA LEU A 226 18.32 7.17 -0.65
C LEU A 226 19.08 8.10 -1.60
N ALA A 227 19.50 7.59 -2.75
CA ALA A 227 20.18 8.34 -3.80
C ALA A 227 19.22 9.08 -4.76
N MET A 228 17.90 8.80 -4.70
CA MET A 228 16.93 9.49 -5.56
C MET A 228 16.88 11.00 -5.25
N PRO A 229 16.88 11.87 -6.28
CA PRO A 229 16.77 13.31 -6.09
C PRO A 229 15.49 13.70 -5.37
N GLY A 230 15.55 14.76 -4.54
CA GLY A 230 14.39 15.31 -3.84
C GLY A 230 14.18 14.75 -2.42
N ALA A 231 13.16 15.28 -1.75
CA ALA A 231 12.76 14.81 -0.42
C ALA A 231 11.93 13.54 -0.57
N GLN A 232 12.58 12.39 -0.36
CA GLN A 232 11.94 11.09 -0.42
C GLN A 232 11.06 10.87 0.85
N PRO A 233 9.79 10.50 0.71
CA PRO A 233 8.93 10.17 1.86
C PRO A 233 9.47 8.91 2.54
N HIS A 234 9.79 8.87 3.83
CA HIS A 234 10.42 7.71 4.52
C HIS A 234 11.96 7.63 4.44
N ARG A 235 12.65 8.71 4.08
CA ARG A 235 14.13 8.74 4.05
C ARG A 235 14.81 8.29 5.35
N GLU A 236 14.31 8.75 6.50
CA GLU A 236 14.88 8.38 7.81
C GLU A 236 14.64 6.91 8.14
N GLU A 237 13.46 6.38 7.82
CA GLU A 237 13.12 4.97 8.00
C GLU A 237 13.99 4.08 7.11
N ALA A 238 14.18 4.46 5.84
CA ALA A 238 15.07 3.76 4.91
C ALA A 238 16.52 3.75 5.40
N ARG A 239 16.99 4.85 6.01
CA ARG A 239 18.33 4.93 6.60
C ARG A 239 18.48 4.01 7.81
N ALA A 240 17.50 4.01 8.72
CA ALA A 240 17.50 3.11 9.87
C ALA A 240 17.46 1.63 9.44
N ALA A 241 16.66 1.30 8.41
CA ALA A 241 16.61 -0.02 7.82
C ALA A 241 17.97 -0.43 7.24
N LEU A 242 18.63 0.48 6.51
CA LEU A 242 19.95 0.23 5.92
C LEU A 242 21.02 -0.03 6.98
N ASP A 243 21.00 0.73 8.08
CA ASP A 243 21.92 0.51 9.21
C ASP A 243 21.72 -0.88 9.83
N ASN A 244 20.47 -1.30 10.02
CA ASN A 244 20.13 -2.64 10.53
C ASN A 244 20.59 -3.75 9.58
N VAL A 245 20.26 -3.65 8.29
CA VAL A 245 20.70 -4.60 7.25
C VAL A 245 22.23 -4.71 7.24
N THR A 246 22.94 -3.58 7.30
CA THR A 246 24.41 -3.55 7.34
C THR A 246 24.97 -4.24 8.59
N GLN A 247 24.34 -4.07 9.74
CA GLN A 247 24.74 -4.77 10.97
C GLN A 247 24.53 -6.28 10.86
N ARG A 248 23.41 -6.74 10.27
CA ARG A 248 23.12 -8.16 10.03
C ARG A 248 24.16 -8.80 9.13
N MET A 249 24.49 -8.15 8.01
CA MET A 249 25.54 -8.61 7.09
C MET A 249 26.89 -8.79 7.81
N LYS A 250 27.28 -7.85 8.67
CA LYS A 250 28.53 -7.94 9.47
C LYS A 250 28.49 -9.09 10.48
N ALA A 251 27.33 -9.34 11.08
CA ALA A 251 27.16 -10.42 12.05
C ALA A 251 27.26 -11.80 11.40
N GLU A 252 26.68 -11.97 10.21
CA GLU A 252 26.73 -13.22 9.44
C GLU A 252 28.13 -13.53 8.88
N HIS A 253 28.92 -12.50 8.57
CA HIS A 253 30.30 -12.65 8.11
C HIS A 253 31.31 -12.93 9.24
N LYS A 254 30.90 -12.82 10.52
CA LYS A 254 31.78 -13.13 11.64
C LYS A 254 31.92 -14.66 11.72
N PRO A 255 33.12 -15.25 11.54
CA PRO A 255 33.27 -16.70 11.61
C PRO A 255 32.80 -17.16 12.99
N GLN A 256 31.86 -18.11 13.01
CA GLN A 256 31.45 -18.76 14.25
C GLN A 256 32.72 -19.31 14.90
N GLY A 257 33.10 -18.73 16.02
CA GLY A 257 34.39 -18.98 16.64
C GLY A 257 34.61 -20.48 16.78
N VAL A 258 35.65 -21.00 16.12
CA VAL A 258 36.14 -22.35 16.36
C VAL A 258 36.39 -22.44 17.86
N THR A 259 35.50 -23.12 18.56
CA THR A 259 35.70 -23.43 19.96
C THR A 259 36.77 -24.52 19.96
N LEU A 260 38.04 -24.12 19.94
CA LEU A 260 39.15 -25.03 20.20
C LEU A 260 38.97 -25.50 21.64
N ALA A 261 38.33 -26.66 21.79
CA ALA A 261 38.36 -27.42 23.03
C ALA A 261 39.83 -27.74 23.31
N SER A 262 40.45 -26.96 24.20
CA SER A 262 41.76 -27.27 24.75
C SER A 262 41.65 -28.57 25.53
N ARG A 263 42.35 -29.59 25.03
CA ARG A 263 42.57 -30.89 25.67
C ARG A 263 43.28 -30.76 27.02
#